data_AF-A0AAD1KQN1-F1
#
_entry.id   AF-A0AAD1KQN1-F1
#
_cell.length_a   1.000
_cell.length_b   1.000
_cell.length_c   1.000
_cell.angle_alpha   90.00
_cell.angle_beta   90.00
_cell.angle_gamma   90.00
#
_symmetry.space_group_name_H-M   'P 1'
#
loop_
_entity.id
_entity.type
_entity.pdbx_description
1 polymer ?
#
loop_
_entity_poly.entity_id
_entity_poly.type
_entity_poly.pdbx_seq_one_letter_code
_entity_poly.pdbx_strand_id
1 'polypeptide(L)'
;MDDRWIGEATFGIPGDLSLGYHTIVATTTDHRATATLVVSPNWLGLPRSMGSSRVWGHAVQLYSTRSRASWGMGDFADLADLSTWAATQGAGYVLVNPLHASQVVSPIEPSPYLPCSRLFLNLLYVRPEIIPEFADLDAYERSEARSARAQAAADIEAID
;
A
#
# COMPACT_ATOMS: atom_id res chain seq x y z
N MET A 1 -28.88 -40.58 12.05
CA MET A 1 -29.21 -39.83 10.83
C MET A 1 -30.52 -39.14 11.16
N ASP A 2 -30.48 -37.84 11.40
CA ASP A 2 -31.59 -37.12 12.03
C ASP A 2 -32.77 -36.98 11.07
N ASP A 3 -33.94 -37.45 11.49
CA ASP A 3 -35.24 -37.38 10.79
C ASP A 3 -35.81 -35.95 10.72
N ARG A 4 -34.96 -34.95 10.44
CA ARG A 4 -35.36 -33.54 10.40
C ARG A 4 -35.73 -33.12 8.97
N TRP A 5 -37.00 -32.77 8.78
CA TRP A 5 -37.46 -32.12 7.55
C TRP A 5 -36.82 -30.73 7.39
N ILE A 6 -36.27 -30.46 6.21
CA ILE A 6 -35.69 -29.16 5.84
C ILE A 6 -36.55 -28.55 4.73
N GLY A 7 -37.01 -27.31 4.95
CA GLY A 7 -37.68 -26.51 3.93
C GLY A 7 -36.72 -25.50 3.29
N GLU A 8 -36.92 -25.20 2.01
CA GLU A 8 -36.14 -24.21 1.26
C GLU A 8 -37.07 -23.14 0.68
N ALA A 9 -36.62 -21.89 0.66
CA ALA A 9 -37.32 -20.76 0.06
C ALA A 9 -36.31 -19.75 -0.54
N THR A 10 -36.75 -18.99 -1.54
CA THR A 10 -35.94 -17.96 -2.21
C THR A 10 -36.60 -16.60 -2.08
N PHE A 11 -35.79 -15.56 -1.84
CA PHE A 11 -36.24 -14.17 -1.70
C PHE A 11 -35.44 -13.26 -2.64
N GLY A 12 -36.10 -12.24 -3.18
CA GLY A 12 -35.43 -11.15 -3.88
C GLY A 12 -34.83 -10.15 -2.90
N ILE A 13 -33.68 -9.58 -3.25
CA ILE A 13 -33.04 -8.48 -2.51
C ILE A 13 -33.47 -7.15 -3.15
N PRO A 14 -33.70 -6.07 -2.39
CA PRO A 14 -33.98 -4.75 -2.96
C PRO A 14 -32.88 -4.32 -3.94
N GLY A 15 -33.29 -3.79 -5.10
CA GLY A 15 -32.36 -3.40 -6.17
C GLY A 15 -31.66 -2.05 -5.94
N ASP A 16 -32.05 -1.32 -4.91
CA ASP A 16 -31.62 0.05 -4.59
C ASP A 16 -30.73 0.14 -3.34
N LEU A 17 -30.19 -0.99 -2.88
CA LEU A 17 -29.24 -1.00 -1.78
C LEU A 17 -27.97 -0.20 -2.11
N SER A 18 -27.52 0.61 -1.14
CA SER A 18 -26.27 1.34 -1.27
C SER A 18 -25.07 0.39 -1.34
N LEU A 19 -23.98 0.84 -1.98
CA LEU A 19 -22.71 0.12 -1.95
C LEU A 19 -22.24 -0.11 -0.51
N GLY A 20 -21.60 -1.26 -0.26
CA GLY A 20 -20.98 -1.57 1.02
C GLY A 20 -21.30 -2.97 1.53
N TYR A 21 -21.03 -3.14 2.83
CA TYR A 21 -21.21 -4.39 3.56
C TYR A 21 -22.48 -4.29 4.40
N HIS A 22 -23.44 -5.15 4.11
CA HIS A 22 -24.72 -5.27 4.82
C HIS A 22 -24.82 -6.62 5.52
N THR A 23 -25.82 -6.77 6.38
CA THR A 23 -26.14 -8.04 7.03
C THR A 23 -27.54 -8.49 6.63
N ILE A 24 -27.65 -9.68 6.03
CA ILE A 24 -28.92 -10.37 5.88
C ILE A 24 -29.20 -11.13 7.16
N VAL A 25 -30.43 -11.01 7.67
CA VAL A 25 -30.91 -11.70 8.85
C VAL A 25 -32.12 -12.55 8.44
N ALA A 26 -32.04 -13.86 8.64
CA ALA A 26 -33.17 -14.77 8.53
C ALA A 26 -33.65 -15.14 9.93
N THR A 27 -34.96 -15.08 10.17
CA THR A 27 -35.56 -15.44 11.46
C THR A 27 -36.77 -16.34 11.21
N THR A 28 -36.74 -17.52 11.83
CA THR A 28 -37.89 -18.42 11.97
C THR A 28 -38.34 -18.39 13.43
N THR A 29 -39.40 -19.13 13.77
CA THR A 29 -39.87 -19.25 15.16
C THR A 29 -38.77 -19.73 16.11
N ASP A 30 -37.92 -20.66 15.65
CA ASP A 30 -36.96 -21.36 16.52
C ASP A 30 -35.49 -20.98 16.24
N HIS A 31 -35.22 -20.25 15.16
CA HIS A 31 -33.85 -19.97 14.70
C HIS A 31 -33.66 -18.56 14.15
N ARG A 32 -32.46 -18.02 14.36
CA ARG A 32 -31.97 -16.80 13.72
C ARG A 32 -30.61 -17.08 13.08
N ALA A 33 -30.47 -16.72 11.81
CA ALA A 33 -29.22 -16.85 11.06
C ALA A 33 -28.84 -15.49 10.45
N THR A 34 -27.55 -15.26 10.27
CA THR A 34 -27.02 -14.03 9.67
C THR A 34 -25.98 -14.34 8.62
N ALA A 35 -25.92 -13.54 7.56
CA ALA A 35 -24.90 -13.62 6.53
C ALA A 35 -24.51 -12.21 6.04
N THR A 36 -23.29 -12.06 5.53
CA THR A 36 -22.84 -10.82 4.90
C THR A 36 -23.42 -10.70 3.48
N LEU A 37 -24.02 -9.56 3.17
CA LEU A 37 -24.38 -9.16 1.81
C LEU A 37 -23.43 -8.05 1.36
N VAL A 38 -22.68 -8.29 0.29
CA VAL A 38 -21.77 -7.30 -0.29
C VAL A 38 -22.43 -6.70 -1.54
N VAL A 39 -22.66 -5.39 -1.52
CA VAL A 39 -23.17 -4.64 -2.66
C VAL A 39 -22.00 -3.88 -3.28
N SER A 40 -21.61 -4.26 -4.49
CA SER A 40 -20.48 -3.69 -5.23
C SER A 40 -20.96 -2.89 -6.44
N PRO A 41 -20.16 -1.89 -6.89
CA PRO A 41 -20.45 -1.23 -8.15
C PRO A 41 -20.25 -2.20 -9.32
N ASN A 42 -21.05 -2.06 -10.37
CA ASN A 42 -20.85 -2.80 -11.62
C ASN A 42 -19.63 -2.31 -12.42
N TRP A 43 -19.17 -1.09 -12.16
CA TRP A 43 -18.02 -0.46 -12.80
C TRP A 43 -17.41 0.61 -11.88
N LEU A 44 -16.08 0.60 -11.72
CA LEU A 44 -15.37 1.58 -10.88
C LEU A 44 -15.13 2.93 -11.58
N GLY A 45 -15.24 2.98 -12.91
CA GLY A 45 -14.89 4.17 -13.68
C GLY A 45 -13.39 4.28 -13.99
N LEU A 46 -13.06 5.24 -14.85
CA LEU A 46 -11.71 5.79 -14.93
C LEU A 46 -11.62 7.06 -14.05
N PRO A 47 -10.43 7.41 -13.53
CA PRO A 47 -10.20 8.69 -12.87
C PRO A 47 -10.79 9.87 -13.64
N ARG A 48 -11.56 10.74 -12.97
CA ARG A 48 -12.22 11.88 -13.63
C ARG A 48 -11.22 12.84 -14.30
N SER A 49 -10.01 12.94 -13.75
CA SER A 49 -8.91 13.75 -14.30
C SER A 49 -8.49 13.33 -15.71
N MET A 50 -8.78 12.09 -16.12
CA MET A 50 -8.49 11.60 -17.48
C MET A 50 -9.42 12.21 -18.53
N GLY A 51 -10.68 12.53 -18.17
CA GLY A 51 -11.71 12.90 -19.15
C GLY A 51 -11.78 11.89 -20.30
N SER A 52 -11.68 12.39 -21.54
CA SER A 52 -11.56 11.57 -22.77
C SER A 52 -10.11 11.38 -23.24
N SER A 53 -9.13 11.84 -22.47
CA SER A 53 -7.72 11.86 -22.85
C SER A 53 -7.00 10.58 -22.43
N ARG A 54 -5.96 10.23 -23.19
CA ARG A 54 -5.00 9.20 -22.76
C ARG A 54 -4.03 9.82 -21.75
N VAL A 55 -3.68 9.05 -20.71
CA VAL A 55 -2.62 9.39 -19.76
C VAL A 55 -1.47 8.40 -19.89
N TRP A 56 -0.30 8.85 -19.49
CA TRP A 56 0.91 8.05 -19.39
C TRP A 56 1.53 8.27 -18.00
N GLY A 57 2.47 7.41 -17.61
CA GLY A 57 3.15 7.52 -16.32
C GLY A 57 4.47 6.77 -16.31
N HIS A 58 5.31 7.08 -15.33
CA HIS A 58 6.56 6.36 -15.10
C HIS A 58 6.28 5.06 -14.35
N ALA A 59 6.96 3.97 -14.72
CA ALA A 59 6.96 2.73 -13.97
C ALA A 59 8.37 2.49 -13.44
N VAL A 60 8.54 2.49 -12.13
CA VAL A 60 9.85 2.41 -11.47
C VAL A 60 9.90 1.31 -10.43
N GLN A 61 11.08 0.76 -10.23
CA GLN A 61 11.39 0.01 -9.01
C GLN A 61 11.88 1.04 -7.99
N LEU A 62 11.07 1.34 -6.97
CA LEU A 62 11.37 2.43 -6.03
C LEU A 62 12.68 2.18 -5.30
N TYR A 63 12.95 0.94 -4.90
CA TYR A 63 14.20 0.56 -4.24
C TYR A 63 15.46 0.90 -5.06
N SER A 64 15.37 0.94 -6.39
CA SER A 64 16.50 1.30 -7.27
C SER A 64 16.49 2.77 -7.72
N THR A 65 15.52 3.58 -7.29
CA THR A 65 15.34 4.96 -7.73
C THR A 65 15.78 5.93 -6.64
N ARG A 66 17.05 6.30 -6.65
CA ARG A 66 17.71 7.02 -5.55
C ARG A 66 17.93 8.50 -5.86
N SER A 67 17.88 9.32 -4.82
CA SER A 67 18.45 10.67 -4.79
C SER A 67 19.77 10.69 -4.02
N ARG A 68 20.41 11.87 -3.95
CA ARG A 68 21.58 12.11 -3.09
C ARG A 68 21.26 12.08 -1.59
N ALA A 69 19.98 12.19 -1.24
CA ALA A 69 19.52 12.18 0.14
C ALA A 69 19.22 10.75 0.63
N SER A 70 18.96 9.80 -0.28
CA SER A 70 18.60 8.41 0.01
C SER A 70 19.63 7.66 0.87
N TRP A 71 19.14 6.74 1.71
CA TRP A 71 19.95 5.83 2.52
C TRP A 71 20.23 4.53 1.76
N GLY A 72 21.00 4.61 0.67
CA GLY A 72 21.36 3.43 -0.13
C GLY A 72 20.27 2.91 -1.09
N MET A 73 19.01 3.22 -0.85
CA MET A 73 17.87 2.84 -1.71
C MET A 73 16.83 3.94 -1.79
N GLY A 74 16.00 3.94 -2.83
CA GLY A 74 14.93 4.92 -2.95
C GLY A 74 13.90 4.76 -1.83
N ASP A 75 13.40 5.87 -1.29
CA ASP A 75 12.49 5.96 -0.15
C ASP A 75 11.21 6.76 -0.47
N PHE A 76 10.32 6.97 0.50
CA PHE A 76 9.06 7.70 0.28
C PHE A 76 9.25 9.18 -0.04
N ALA A 77 10.34 9.81 0.41
CA ALA A 77 10.65 11.17 0.01
C ALA A 77 11.13 11.20 -1.45
N ASP A 78 11.92 10.21 -1.88
CA ASP A 78 12.28 10.07 -3.30
C ASP A 78 11.05 9.82 -4.18
N LEU A 79 10.07 9.04 -3.71
CA LEU A 79 8.81 8.85 -4.41
C LEU A 79 8.01 10.15 -4.54
N ALA A 80 7.99 10.99 -3.49
CA ALA A 80 7.31 12.28 -3.52
C ALA A 80 7.99 13.25 -4.51
N ASP A 81 9.32 13.32 -4.48
CA ASP A 81 10.12 14.12 -5.40
C ASP A 81 9.93 13.65 -6.86
N LEU A 82 10.00 12.33 -7.10
CA LEU A 82 9.76 11.72 -8.41
C LEU A 82 8.35 12.01 -8.92
N SER A 83 7.34 11.93 -8.06
CA SER A 83 5.95 12.20 -8.43
C SER A 83 5.74 13.66 -8.81
N THR A 84 6.35 14.58 -8.06
CA THR A 84 6.31 16.02 -8.34
C THR A 84 7.01 16.34 -9.67
N TRP A 85 8.20 15.77 -9.88
CA TRP A 85 8.94 15.91 -11.14
C TRP A 85 8.18 15.31 -12.32
N ALA A 86 7.62 14.11 -12.18
CA ALA A 86 6.82 13.45 -13.22
C ALA A 86 5.60 14.30 -13.62
N ALA A 87 4.91 14.91 -12.65
CA ALA A 87 3.78 15.79 -12.91
C ALA A 87 4.20 17.02 -13.75
N THR A 88 5.41 17.56 -13.56
CA THR A 88 5.93 18.68 -14.38
C THR A 88 6.12 18.31 -15.85
N GLN A 89 6.16 17.00 -16.17
CA GLN A 89 6.23 16.47 -17.53
C GLN A 89 4.85 16.11 -18.09
N GLY A 90 3.79 16.24 -17.30
CA GLY A 90 2.43 15.84 -17.67
C GLY A 90 2.15 14.34 -17.50
N ALA A 91 2.97 13.62 -16.70
CA ALA A 91 2.65 12.26 -16.31
C ALA A 91 1.42 12.25 -15.38
N GLY A 92 0.48 11.33 -15.63
CA GLY A 92 -0.74 11.16 -14.83
C GLY A 92 -0.59 10.23 -13.64
N TYR A 93 0.49 9.44 -13.57
CA TYR A 93 0.78 8.53 -12.47
C TYR A 93 2.26 8.16 -12.39
N VAL A 94 2.67 7.65 -11.23
CA VAL A 94 3.91 6.89 -11.03
C VAL A 94 3.51 5.52 -10.49
N LEU A 95 3.88 4.47 -11.21
CA LEU A 95 3.70 3.08 -10.81
C LEU A 95 4.97 2.60 -10.14
N VAL A 96 4.83 1.98 -8.96
CA VAL A 96 5.95 1.43 -8.19
C VAL A 96 5.78 -0.07 -7.96
N ASN A 97 6.86 -0.74 -7.54
CA ASN A 97 6.79 -2.10 -7.01
C ASN A 97 5.91 -2.20 -5.74
N PRO A 98 5.50 -3.41 -5.34
CA PRO A 98 4.80 -3.58 -4.07
C PRO A 98 5.63 -3.04 -2.89
N LEU A 99 4.96 -2.30 -2.01
CA LEU A 99 5.57 -1.63 -0.83
C LEU A 99 5.23 -2.36 0.48
N HIS A 100 4.92 -3.65 0.36
CA HIS A 100 4.43 -4.50 1.45
C HIS A 100 5.50 -4.75 2.52
N ALA A 101 5.07 -4.84 3.78
CA ALA A 101 5.95 -5.08 4.92
C ALA A 101 6.82 -6.34 4.74
N SER A 102 8.11 -6.16 5.03
CA SER A 102 9.13 -7.23 5.06
C SER A 102 9.66 -7.41 6.49
N GLN A 103 10.68 -8.24 6.68
CA GLN A 103 11.37 -8.38 7.97
C GLN A 103 11.92 -7.01 8.43
N VAL A 104 11.88 -6.77 9.74
CA VAL A 104 12.41 -5.53 10.36
C VAL A 104 13.87 -5.65 10.80
N VAL A 105 14.43 -6.86 10.73
CA VAL A 105 15.83 -7.16 11.04
C VAL A 105 16.37 -8.15 10.01
N SER A 106 17.66 -8.08 9.75
CA SER A 106 18.33 -8.95 8.78
C SER A 106 18.27 -10.44 9.16
N PRO A 107 18.22 -11.36 8.18
CA PRO A 107 18.16 -11.09 6.75
C PRO A 107 16.78 -10.60 6.29
N ILE A 108 16.77 -9.57 5.44
CA ILE A 108 15.55 -9.03 4.83
C ILE A 108 15.37 -9.67 3.46
N GLU A 109 14.17 -10.16 3.17
CA GLU A 109 13.81 -10.69 1.86
C GLU A 109 13.89 -9.57 0.80
N PRO A 110 14.77 -9.70 -0.23
CA PRO A 110 14.92 -8.68 -1.26
C PRO A 110 13.71 -8.61 -2.21
N SER A 111 12.96 -9.69 -2.38
CA SER A 111 11.81 -9.72 -3.29
C SER A 111 10.60 -8.97 -2.71
N PRO A 112 10.11 -7.89 -3.36
CA PRO A 112 8.88 -7.22 -2.92
C PRO A 112 7.62 -8.08 -3.10
N TYR A 113 7.74 -9.22 -3.78
CA TYR A 113 6.65 -10.16 -4.05
C TYR A 113 6.58 -11.32 -3.05
N LEU A 114 7.49 -11.39 -2.08
CA LEU A 114 7.46 -12.35 -0.97
C LEU A 114 7.39 -11.63 0.40
N PRO A 115 6.33 -10.84 0.66
CA PRO A 115 6.25 -10.03 1.87
C PRO A 115 5.81 -10.83 3.10
N CYS A 116 6.11 -10.29 4.29
CA CYS A 116 5.54 -10.77 5.56
C CYS A 116 4.06 -10.39 5.72
N SER A 117 3.62 -9.28 5.13
CA SER A 117 2.22 -8.87 5.13
C SER A 117 1.88 -7.99 3.93
N ARG A 118 0.71 -8.23 3.30
CA ARG A 118 0.16 -7.36 2.25
C ARG A 118 -0.68 -6.20 2.80
N LEU A 119 -0.92 -6.16 4.12
CA LEU A 119 -1.73 -5.12 4.77
C LEU A 119 -0.88 -3.94 5.25
N PHE A 120 0.35 -4.19 5.67
CA PHE A 120 1.25 -3.18 6.22
C PHE A 120 2.33 -2.76 5.21
N LEU A 121 2.94 -1.59 5.42
CA LEU A 121 4.00 -1.05 4.58
C LEU A 121 5.40 -1.47 5.07
N ASN A 122 6.36 -1.51 4.16
CA ASN A 122 7.77 -1.75 4.49
C ASN A 122 8.41 -0.50 5.08
N LEU A 123 8.98 -0.64 6.29
CA LEU A 123 9.65 0.44 7.01
C LEU A 123 10.97 0.87 6.35
N LEU A 124 11.57 0.04 5.48
CA LEU A 124 12.80 0.40 4.76
C LEU A 124 12.64 1.63 3.84
N TYR A 125 11.41 1.96 3.43
CA TYR A 125 11.15 3.14 2.61
C TYR A 125 10.94 4.42 3.45
N VAL A 126 11.06 4.36 4.78
CA VAL A 126 10.96 5.56 5.63
C VAL A 126 12.31 6.27 5.66
N ARG A 127 12.32 7.56 5.32
CA ARG A 127 13.47 8.44 5.55
C ARG A 127 13.44 8.95 6.99
N PRO A 128 14.43 8.66 7.85
CA PRO A 128 14.42 9.14 9.23
C PRO A 128 14.33 10.66 9.33
N GLU A 129 14.98 11.40 8.43
CA GLU A 129 15.06 12.86 8.47
C GLU A 129 13.74 13.60 8.18
N ILE A 130 12.70 12.91 7.69
CA ILE A 130 11.36 13.52 7.47
C ILE A 130 10.41 13.27 8.65
N ILE A 131 10.82 12.49 9.65
CA ILE A 131 10.07 12.27 10.88
C ILE A 131 10.22 13.54 11.74
N PRO A 132 9.13 14.19 12.19
CA PRO A 132 9.22 15.43 12.97
C PRO A 132 10.16 15.33 14.19
N GLU A 133 10.12 14.21 14.90
CA GLU A 133 10.94 13.91 16.08
C GLU A 133 12.44 13.81 15.78
N PHE A 134 12.83 13.69 14.50
CA PHE A 134 14.25 13.78 14.11
C PHE A 134 14.86 15.15 14.48
N ALA A 135 14.02 16.20 14.56
CA ALA A 135 14.45 17.52 15.02
C ALA A 135 14.86 17.53 16.49
N ASP A 136 14.32 16.64 17.31
CA ASP A 136 14.56 16.56 18.76
C ASP A 136 15.89 15.88 19.11
N LEU A 137 16.49 15.17 18.14
CA LEU A 137 17.79 14.53 18.31
C LEU A 137 18.88 15.53 18.71
N ASP A 138 19.80 15.12 19.55
CA ASP A 138 20.95 15.96 19.91
C ASP A 138 22.01 16.00 18.78
N ALA A 139 23.12 16.69 19.01
CA ALA A 139 24.17 16.81 18.00
C ALA A 139 24.88 15.47 17.73
N TYR A 140 25.00 14.61 18.74
CA TYR A 140 25.63 13.30 18.64
C TYR A 140 24.73 12.34 17.86
N GLU A 141 23.45 12.25 18.20
CA GLU A 141 22.46 11.42 17.52
C GLU A 141 22.30 11.79 16.04
N ARG A 142 22.29 13.09 15.72
CA ARG A 142 22.30 13.55 14.32
C ARG A 142 23.61 13.25 13.59
N SER A 143 24.73 13.13 14.31
CA SER A 143 26.00 12.71 13.72
C SER A 143 25.96 11.22 13.39
N GLU A 144 25.46 10.39 14.30
CA GLU A 144 25.29 8.95 14.10
C GLU A 144 24.37 8.65 12.90
N ALA A 145 23.23 9.33 12.80
CA ALA A 145 22.32 9.18 11.65
C ALA A 145 23.02 9.53 10.32
N ARG A 146 23.82 10.60 10.29
CA ARG A 146 24.57 11.00 9.09
C ARG A 146 25.64 9.98 8.71
N SER A 147 26.36 9.44 9.69
CA SER A 147 27.33 8.37 9.48
C SER A 147 26.67 7.10 8.94
N ALA A 148 25.54 6.70 9.53
CA ALA A 148 24.78 5.53 9.08
C ALA A 148 24.30 5.69 7.63
N ARG A 149 23.79 6.87 7.26
CA ARG A 149 23.41 7.18 5.87
C ARG A 149 24.58 7.10 4.90
N ALA A 150 25.74 7.65 5.28
CA ALA A 150 26.94 7.61 4.45
C ALA A 150 27.43 6.17 4.25
N GLN A 151 27.39 5.34 5.32
CA GLN A 151 27.74 3.92 5.23
C GLN A 151 26.78 3.17 4.29
N ALA A 152 25.46 3.34 4.46
CA ALA A 152 24.47 2.69 3.60
C ALA A 152 24.62 3.09 2.12
N ALA A 153 25.00 4.34 1.85
CA ALA A 153 25.28 4.77 0.48
C ALA A 153 26.52 4.09 -0.10
N ALA A 154 27.61 4.01 0.68
CA ALA A 154 28.87 3.39 0.29
C ALA A 154 28.76 1.87 0.10
N ASP A 155 27.98 1.17 0.94
CA ASP A 155 27.79 -0.27 0.85
C ASP A 155 27.17 -0.68 -0.49
N ILE A 156 26.28 0.13 -1.04
CA ILE A 156 25.68 -0.15 -2.35
C ILE A 156 26.66 0.16 -3.48
N GLU A 157 27.44 1.25 -3.39
CA GLU A 157 28.47 1.56 -4.39
C GLU A 157 29.55 0.46 -4.47
N ALA A 158 29.76 -0.31 -3.41
CA ALA A 158 30.69 -1.43 -3.39
C ALA A 158 30.13 -2.72 -4.03
N ILE A 159 28.82 -2.78 -4.32
CA ILE A 159 28.15 -3.93 -4.95
C ILE A 159 28.04 -3.76 -6.48
N ASP A 160 28.08 -2.52 -6.96
CA ASP A 160 28.09 -2.14 -8.40
C ASP A 160 29.51 -2.15 -8.99
#